data_AF-A0A1Y4VRB2-F1
#
_entry.id   AF-A0A1Y4VRB2-F1
#
_cell.length_a   1.000
_cell.length_b   1.000
_cell.length_c   1.000
_cell.angle_alpha   90.00
_cell.angle_beta   90.00
_cell.angle_gamma   90.00
#
_symmetry.space_group_name_H-M   'P 1'
#
loop_
_entity.id
_entity.type
_entity.pdbx_description
1 polymer ?
#
loop_
_entity_poly.entity_id
_entity_poly.type
_entity_poly.pdbx_seq_one_letter_code
_entity_poly.pdbx_strand_id
1 'polypeptide(L)' 'MKKGNIMRDVISSSQFTENVIKEYKKGLGDMVLVAITPRTTIELPAHLTQAEIDARVEIYNKGSV' A
#
# COMPACT_ATOMS: atom_id res chain seq x y z
N MET A 1 4.24 -33.04 24.46
CA MET A 1 3.84 -31.79 23.75
C MET A 1 5.00 -31.35 22.88
N LYS A 2 4.84 -31.33 21.54
CA LYS A 2 5.95 -31.10 20.59
C LYS A 2 6.20 -29.59 20.42
N LYS A 3 7.27 -29.11 21.04
CA LYS A 3 7.75 -27.72 20.96
C LYS A 3 8.62 -27.58 19.70
N GLY A 4 8.02 -27.38 18.53
CA GLY A 4 8.82 -27.45 17.28
C GLY A 4 8.26 -26.82 16.01
N ASN A 5 7.23 -25.97 16.07
CA ASN A 5 6.53 -25.53 14.85
C ASN A 5 6.29 -24.02 14.70
N ILE A 6 6.53 -23.21 15.73
CA ILE A 6 6.19 -21.77 15.68
C ILE A 6 7.05 -21.02 14.66
N MET A 7 8.36 -21.30 14.58
CA MET A 7 9.26 -20.56 13.69
C MET A 7 9.00 -20.79 12.19
N ARG A 8 8.52 -21.98 11.77
CA ARG A 8 8.20 -22.25 10.36
C ARG A 8 6.90 -21.57 9.93
N ASP A 9 5.92 -21.53 10.81
CA ASP A 9 4.60 -20.96 10.54
C ASP A 9 4.67 -19.42 10.40
N VAL A 10 5.45 -18.77 11.27
CA VAL A 10 5.65 -17.31 11.24
C VAL A 10 6.41 -16.85 9.99
N ILE A 11 7.44 -17.60 9.56
CA ILE A 11 8.19 -17.30 8.34
C ILE A 11 7.31 -17.52 7.09
N SER A 12 6.53 -18.61 7.06
CA SER A 12 5.57 -18.88 5.97
C SER A 12 4.52 -17.78 5.85
N SER A 13 4.02 -17.28 6.98
CA SER A 13 3.04 -16.19 7.01
C SER A 13 3.63 -14.87 6.51
N SER A 14 4.85 -14.51 6.95
CA SER A 14 5.57 -13.32 6.48
C SER A 14 5.78 -13.35 4.97
N GLN A 15 6.31 -14.46 4.46
CA GLN A 15 6.59 -14.63 3.03
C GLN A 15 5.31 -14.62 2.19
N PHE A 16 4.22 -15.20 2.70
CA PHE A 16 2.92 -15.14 2.05
C PHE A 16 2.38 -13.71 1.98
N THR A 17 2.43 -12.97 3.09
CA THR A 17 2.03 -11.55 3.13
C THR A 17 2.87 -10.70 2.18
N GLU A 18 4.18 -10.89 2.15
CA GLU A 18 5.08 -10.21 1.22
C GLU A 18 4.75 -10.53 -0.25
N ASN A 19 4.46 -11.80 -0.55
CA ASN A 19 4.09 -12.21 -1.90
C ASN A 19 2.77 -11.58 -2.34
N VAL A 20 1.74 -11.57 -1.48
CA VAL A 20 0.45 -10.93 -1.78
C VAL A 20 0.61 -9.43 -2.03
N ILE A 21 1.38 -8.73 -1.19
CA ILE A 21 1.65 -7.30 -1.37
C ILE A 21 2.39 -7.05 -2.68
N LYS A 22 3.38 -7.89 -3.01
CA LYS A 22 4.16 -7.76 -4.25
C LYS A 22 3.29 -7.97 -5.50
N GLU A 23 2.45 -8.99 -5.51
CA GLU A 23 1.52 -9.25 -6.63
C GLU A 23 0.48 -8.13 -6.78
N TYR A 24 -0.06 -7.63 -5.67
CA TYR A 24 -0.95 -6.47 -5.68
C TYR A 24 -0.26 -5.23 -6.28
N LYS A 25 0.96 -4.92 -5.83
CA LYS A 25 1.75 -3.80 -6.36
C LYS A 25 2.06 -3.94 -7.85
N LYS A 26 2.33 -5.15 -8.35
CA LYS A 26 2.52 -5.40 -9.79
C LYS A 26 1.25 -5.08 -10.60
N GLY A 27 0.07 -5.35 -10.06
CA GLY A 27 -1.20 -5.11 -10.75
C GLY A 27 -1.62 -3.64 -10.83
N LEU A 28 -1.00 -2.75 -10.05
CA LEU A 28 -1.35 -1.32 -10.00
C LEU A 28 -0.72 -0.48 -11.13
N GLY A 29 0.24 -1.04 -11.87
CA GLY A 29 0.98 -0.33 -12.90
C GLY A 29 1.95 0.70 -12.33
N ASP A 30 2.31 1.70 -13.13
CA ASP A 30 3.16 2.81 -12.69
C ASP A 30 2.51 3.58 -11.54
N MET A 31 3.31 3.92 -10.53
CA MET A 31 2.89 4.71 -9.38
C MET A 31 3.65 6.03 -9.32
N VAL A 32 2.97 7.10 -8.93
CA VAL A 32 3.50 8.45 -8.78
C VAL A 32 3.32 8.93 -7.35
N LEU A 33 4.32 9.64 -6.83
CA LEU A 33 4.24 10.34 -5.55
C LEU A 33 3.52 11.67 -5.74
N VAL A 34 2.37 11.83 -5.08
CA VAL A 34 1.59 13.07 -5.08
C VAL A 34 1.75 13.74 -3.73
N ALA A 35 2.25 14.98 -3.73
CA ALA A 35 2.31 15.79 -2.51
C ALA A 35 0.90 16.29 -2.16
N ILE A 36 0.45 16.00 -0.94
CA ILE A 36 -0.85 16.44 -0.41
C ILE A 36 -0.71 17.55 0.63
N THR A 37 0.45 17.63 1.28
CA THR A 37 0.88 18.76 2.11
C THR A 37 2.37 19.01 1.88
N PRO A 38 2.93 20.12 2.36
CA PRO A 38 4.37 20.39 2.25
C PRO A 38 5.29 19.32 2.90
N ARG A 39 4.74 18.46 3.76
CA ARG A 39 5.49 17.42 4.48
C ARG A 39 5.00 16.00 4.19
N THR A 40 3.92 15.84 3.44
CA THR A 40 3.25 14.55 3.21
C THR A 40 3.05 14.28 1.74
N THR A 41 3.49 13.11 1.30
CA THR A 41 3.31 12.56 -0.04
C THR A 41 2.63 11.21 0.03
N ILE A 42 1.80 10.88 -0.95
CA ILE A 42 1.13 9.57 -1.07
C ILE A 42 1.45 8.93 -2.43
N GLU A 43 1.49 7.60 -2.48
CA GLU A 43 1.64 6.85 -3.73
C GLU A 43 0.25 6.63 -4.38
N LEU A 44 0.08 7.11 -5.60
CA LEU A 44 -1.14 6.91 -6.40
C LEU A 44 -0.80 6.31 -7.77
N PRO A 45 -1.69 5.50 -8.38
CA PRO A 45 -1.49 5.03 -9.75
C PRO A 45 -1.35 6.18 -10.75
N ALA A 46 -0.37 6.08 -11.65
CA ALA A 46 -0.02 7.13 -12.62
C ALA A 46 -1.04 7.28 -13.76
N HIS A 47 -1.91 6.29 -13.96
CA HIS A 47 -2.96 6.33 -14.97
C HIS A 47 -4.22 7.10 -14.52
N LEU A 48 -4.25 7.60 -13.28
CA LEU A 48 -5.37 8.40 -12.78
C LEU A 48 -5.37 9.78 -13.43
N THR A 49 -6.57 10.30 -13.67
CA THR A 49 -6.76 11.69 -14.05
C THR A 49 -6.54 12.63 -12.87
N GLN A 50 -6.27 13.90 -13.15
CA GLN A 50 -6.10 14.91 -12.11
C GLN A 50 -7.33 15.06 -11.19
N ALA A 51 -8.54 14.87 -11.74
CA ALA A 51 -9.78 14.94 -10.97
C ALA A 51 -9.91 13.76 -9.99
N GLU A 52 -9.50 12.56 -10.39
CA GLU A 52 -9.47 11.38 -9.52
C GLU A 52 -8.39 11.52 -8.43
N ILE A 53 -7.24 12.08 -8.78
CA ILE A 53 -6.20 12.41 -7.80
C ILE A 53 -6.74 13.41 -6.77
N ASP A 54 -7.34 14.51 -7.22
CA ASP A 54 -7.90 15.55 -6.35
C ASP A 54 -8.97 14.99 -5.41
N ALA A 55 -9.89 14.17 -5.92
CA ALA A 55 -10.90 13.49 -5.11
C ALA A 55 -10.27 12.59 -4.03
N ARG A 56 -9.20 11.86 -4.35
CA ARG A 56 -8.47 11.04 -3.37
C ARG A 56 -7.75 11.90 -2.33
N VAL A 57 -7.10 12.97 -2.76
CA VAL A 57 -6.43 13.92 -1.85
C VAL A 57 -7.45 14.54 -0.89
N GLU A 58 -8.62 14.92 -1.39
CA GLU A 58 -9.70 15.44 -0.57
C GLU A 58 -10.17 14.43 0.49
N ILE A 59 -10.35 13.16 0.11
CA ILE A 59 -10.70 12.08 1.04
C ILE A 59 -9.62 11.92 2.13
N TYR A 60 -8.34 11.91 1.77
CA TYR A 60 -7.24 11.80 2.74
C TYR A 60 -7.23 12.97 3.74
N ASN A 61 -7.48 14.19 3.27
CA ASN A 61 -7.56 15.37 4.12
C ASN A 61 -8.80 15.33 5.04
N LYS A 62 -9.94 14.84 4.55
CA LYS A 62 -11.18 14.68 5.32
C LYS A 62 -11.12 13.54 6.34
N GLY A 63 -10.32 12.50 6.10
CA GLY A 63 -10.13 11.37 7.01
C GLY A 63 -9.05 11.58 8.08
N SER A 64 -8.32 12.70 8.02
CA SER A 64 -7.24 13.04 8.96
C SER A 64 -7.68 13.98 10.10
N VAL A 65 -8.99 14.17 10.30
CA VAL A 65 -9.57 14.92 11.44
C VAL A 65 -10.06 14.00 12.55
#